data_AF-A0A3B1B444-F1
#
_entry.id   AF-A0A3B1B444-F1
#
_cell.length_a   1.000
_cell.length_b   1.000
_cell.length_c   1.000
_cell.angle_alpha   90.00
_cell.angle_beta   90.00
_cell.angle_gamma   90.00
#
_symmetry.space_group_name_H-M   'P 1'
#
loop_
_entity.id
_entity.type
_entity.pdbx_description
1 polymer ?
#
loop_
_entity_poly.entity_id
_entity_poly.type
_entity_poly.pdbx_seq_one_letter_code
_entity_poly.pdbx_strand_id
1 'polypeptide(L)'
;SDLSALDEVFKCLEDGRAAGHTPTDTWSEVLLPLVDKSGQCLDLRWPDYGGEQLNSVFEQREISENWRSRLVEADGWMILIRLESETTFDDALDQLVERASDGTAPSARPNTWDANANAKWVELIQLLLHVSGTGTHKRLEKPKLAVLLSCYDEIKNPQDTPSEVLGEYLPLLSSFINSNWSSDSFSVWGLSSLGVPLTPNDTNDDFIDEGPEEQGWVISPEGGEQDEDLSKPLAWLLDV
;
A
#
# COMPACT_ATOMS: atom_id res chain seq x y z
N SER A 1 2.70 -19.47 -13.76
CA SER A 1 2.28 -18.09 -14.04
C SER A 1 3.26 -17.44 -14.98
N ASP A 2 2.82 -16.53 -15.84
CA ASP A 2 3.72 -15.69 -16.62
C ASP A 2 4.27 -14.59 -15.68
N LEU A 3 5.58 -14.60 -15.46
CA LEU A 3 6.27 -13.68 -14.55
C LEU A 3 7.21 -12.73 -15.31
N SER A 4 7.17 -12.71 -16.65
CA SER A 4 8.10 -11.91 -17.45
C SER A 4 8.05 -10.41 -17.13
N ALA A 5 6.91 -9.95 -16.61
CA ALA A 5 6.73 -8.58 -16.13
C ALA A 5 7.65 -8.21 -14.95
N LEU A 6 8.11 -9.21 -14.20
CA LEU A 6 8.96 -9.04 -13.01
C LEU A 6 10.45 -9.29 -13.30
N ASP A 7 10.81 -9.73 -14.51
CA ASP A 7 12.20 -10.11 -14.85
C ASP A 7 13.20 -8.97 -14.59
N GLU A 8 12.83 -7.73 -14.92
CA GLU A 8 13.68 -6.56 -14.66
C GLU A 8 13.85 -6.32 -13.16
N VAL A 9 12.76 -6.46 -12.38
CA VAL A 9 12.78 -6.31 -10.93
C VAL A 9 13.66 -7.37 -10.30
N PHE A 10 13.50 -8.64 -10.68
CA PHE A 10 14.33 -9.73 -10.19
C PHE A 10 15.80 -9.49 -10.47
N LYS A 11 16.14 -9.07 -11.68
CA LYS A 11 17.53 -8.75 -12.03
C LYS A 11 18.11 -7.61 -11.19
N CYS A 12 17.34 -6.55 -10.95
CA CYS A 12 17.79 -5.45 -10.09
C CYS A 12 18.05 -5.93 -8.66
N LEU A 13 17.15 -6.75 -8.09
CA LEU A 13 17.30 -7.30 -6.76
C LEU A 13 18.49 -8.26 -6.66
N GLU A 14 18.71 -9.13 -7.66
CA GLU A 14 19.89 -9.99 -7.76
C GLU A 14 21.19 -9.19 -7.80
N ASP A 15 21.16 -7.99 -8.38
CA ASP A 15 22.30 -7.06 -8.42
C ASP A 15 22.40 -6.17 -7.16
N GLY A 16 21.58 -6.41 -6.14
CA GLY A 16 21.55 -5.64 -4.89
C GLY A 16 21.10 -4.18 -5.06
N ARG A 17 20.23 -3.92 -6.05
CA ARG A 17 19.79 -2.57 -6.44
C ARG A 17 18.28 -2.46 -6.44
N ALA A 18 17.77 -1.25 -6.20
CA ALA A 18 16.36 -0.96 -6.37
C ALA A 18 15.97 -0.97 -7.86
N ALA A 19 14.85 -1.62 -8.18
CA ALA A 19 14.25 -1.56 -9.50
C ALA A 19 13.69 -0.16 -9.82
N GLY A 20 13.67 0.20 -11.09
CA GLY A 20 13.04 1.44 -11.56
C GLY A 20 11.51 1.39 -11.47
N HIS A 21 10.86 2.52 -11.73
CA HIS A 21 9.40 2.56 -11.86
C HIS A 21 8.94 1.76 -13.08
N THR A 22 7.85 0.98 -12.93
CA THR A 22 7.29 0.22 -14.04
C THR A 22 6.81 1.16 -15.17
N PRO A 23 7.23 0.96 -16.43
CA PRO A 23 6.80 1.79 -17.54
C PRO A 23 5.28 1.71 -17.77
N THR A 24 4.63 2.86 -17.90
CA THR A 24 3.16 3.02 -17.91
C THR A 24 2.40 2.30 -19.03
N ASP A 25 3.11 1.78 -20.05
CA ASP A 25 2.55 1.24 -21.30
C ASP A 25 2.40 -0.29 -21.34
N THR A 26 2.87 -1.03 -20.33
CA THR A 26 2.83 -2.51 -20.36
C THR A 26 1.81 -3.02 -19.34
N TRP A 27 0.59 -3.33 -19.82
CA TRP A 27 -0.43 -3.96 -18.99
C TRP A 27 -0.10 -5.44 -18.80
N SER A 28 0.55 -5.78 -17.69
CA SER A 28 0.77 -7.17 -17.27
C SER A 28 0.04 -7.45 -15.97
N GLU A 29 -0.97 -8.31 -16.04
CA GLU A 29 -1.61 -8.88 -14.85
C GLU A 29 -0.81 -10.11 -14.42
N VAL A 30 -0.26 -10.08 -13.21
CA VAL A 30 0.36 -11.27 -12.62
C VAL A 30 -0.75 -12.02 -11.87
N LEU A 31 -1.04 -13.24 -12.33
CA LEU A 31 -1.98 -14.14 -11.66
C LEU A 31 -1.20 -15.26 -10.98
N LEU A 32 -1.29 -15.29 -9.65
CA LEU A 32 -0.64 -16.27 -8.78
C LEU A 32 -1.73 -17.19 -8.20
N PRO A 33 -1.89 -18.41 -8.74
CA PRO A 33 -2.76 -19.40 -8.12
C PRO A 33 -2.07 -19.93 -6.86
N LEU A 34 -2.70 -19.71 -5.71
CA LEU A 34 -2.23 -20.10 -4.39
C LEU A 34 -3.09 -21.24 -3.85
N VAL A 35 -2.47 -22.11 -3.07
CA VAL A 35 -3.16 -23.19 -2.35
C VAL A 35 -2.72 -23.15 -0.90
N ASP A 36 -3.68 -23.05 0.01
CA ASP A 36 -3.39 -23.07 1.45
C ASP A 36 -3.03 -24.50 1.94
N LYS A 37 -2.73 -24.63 3.24
CA LYS A 37 -2.42 -25.94 3.84
C LYS A 37 -3.63 -26.89 3.91
N SER A 38 -4.85 -26.37 3.74
CA SER A 38 -6.11 -27.12 3.78
C SER A 38 -6.59 -27.59 2.40
N GLY A 39 -5.96 -27.10 1.32
CA GLY A 39 -6.32 -27.38 -0.07
C GLY A 39 -7.29 -26.37 -0.70
N GLN A 40 -7.57 -25.24 -0.05
CA GLN A 40 -8.33 -24.13 -0.64
C GLN A 40 -7.46 -23.40 -1.67
N CYS A 41 -8.05 -23.16 -2.85
CA CYS A 41 -7.39 -22.44 -3.93
C CYS A 41 -7.82 -20.97 -3.94
N LEU A 42 -6.87 -20.06 -4.14
CA LEU A 42 -7.10 -18.65 -4.39
C LEU A 42 -6.35 -18.21 -5.65
N ASP A 43 -6.98 -17.42 -6.50
CA ASP A 43 -6.27 -16.67 -7.52
C ASP A 43 -5.88 -15.29 -6.97
N LEU A 44 -4.63 -15.13 -6.52
CA LEU A 44 -4.08 -13.82 -6.19
C LEU A 44 -3.80 -13.10 -7.50
N ARG A 45 -4.63 -12.09 -7.80
CA ARG A 45 -4.46 -11.22 -8.96
C ARG A 45 -3.74 -9.97 -8.50
N TRP A 46 -2.53 -9.78 -9.00
CA TRP A 46 -1.78 -8.54 -8.85
C TRP A 46 -1.93 -7.71 -10.12
N PRO A 47 -2.85 -6.74 -10.13
CA PRO A 47 -2.90 -5.78 -11.20
C PRO A 47 -1.75 -4.79 -11.03
N ASP A 48 -0.92 -4.64 -12.06
CA ASP A 48 0.09 -3.58 -12.11
C ASP A 48 -0.60 -2.23 -12.41
N TYR A 49 -1.27 -1.69 -11.39
CA TYR A 49 -1.75 -0.32 -11.40
C TYR A 49 -0.60 0.56 -10.91
N GLY A 50 0.28 0.99 -11.83
CA GLY A 50 1.29 2.00 -11.53
C GLY A 50 0.63 3.25 -10.91
N GLY A 51 1.36 3.98 -10.05
CA GLY A 51 0.83 5.16 -9.35
C GLY A 51 0.20 6.22 -10.27
N GLU A 52 0.62 6.28 -11.54
CA GLU A 52 0.05 7.15 -12.57
C GLU A 52 -1.37 6.75 -13.00
N GLN A 53 -1.73 5.48 -12.92
CA GLN A 53 -3.07 5.02 -13.26
C GLN A 53 -4.07 5.33 -12.14
N LEU A 54 -3.65 5.26 -10.87
CA LEU A 54 -4.45 5.80 -9.77
C LEU A 54 -4.71 7.30 -9.98
N ASN A 55 -3.76 8.06 -10.53
CA ASN A 55 -3.99 9.47 -10.85
C ASN A 55 -5.12 9.64 -11.88
N SER A 56 -5.21 8.81 -12.92
CA SER A 56 -6.34 8.86 -13.87
C SER A 56 -7.71 8.63 -13.19
N VAL A 57 -7.74 7.78 -12.18
CA VAL A 57 -8.95 7.48 -11.38
C VAL A 57 -9.34 8.69 -10.52
N PHE A 58 -8.37 9.41 -9.98
CA PHE A 58 -8.61 10.65 -9.24
C PHE A 58 -8.96 11.84 -10.13
N GLU A 59 -8.24 12.02 -11.24
CA GLU A 59 -8.37 13.16 -12.15
C GLU A 59 -9.59 13.04 -13.05
N GLN A 60 -9.83 11.85 -13.61
CA GLN A 60 -10.87 11.62 -14.62
C GLN A 60 -12.14 11.00 -14.02
N ARG A 61 -12.07 10.48 -12.77
CA ARG A 61 -13.17 9.75 -12.11
C ARG A 61 -13.72 8.59 -12.96
N GLU A 62 -12.86 8.01 -13.80
CA GLU A 62 -13.20 6.91 -14.69
C GLU A 62 -12.60 5.60 -14.16
N ILE A 63 -13.44 4.57 -14.13
CA ILE A 63 -13.04 3.22 -13.73
C ILE A 63 -13.47 2.27 -14.85
N SER A 64 -12.52 1.49 -15.38
CA SER A 64 -12.82 0.49 -16.39
C SER A 64 -13.82 -0.55 -15.86
N GLU A 65 -14.67 -1.05 -16.75
CA GLU A 65 -15.68 -2.04 -16.38
C GLU A 65 -15.05 -3.34 -15.83
N ASN A 66 -13.90 -3.74 -16.38
CA ASN A 66 -13.12 -4.86 -15.87
C ASN A 66 -12.66 -4.65 -14.43
N TRP A 67 -12.18 -3.46 -14.08
CA TRP A 67 -11.75 -3.16 -12.70
C TRP A 67 -12.95 -3.13 -11.75
N ARG A 68 -14.07 -2.56 -12.19
CA ARG A 68 -15.32 -2.58 -11.43
C ARG A 68 -15.78 -4.02 -11.12
N SER A 69 -15.84 -4.90 -12.12
CA SER A 69 -16.26 -6.29 -11.89
C SER A 69 -15.38 -6.99 -10.85
N ARG A 70 -14.06 -6.75 -10.90
CA ARG A 70 -13.10 -7.28 -9.92
C ARG A 70 -13.37 -6.77 -8.51
N LEU A 71 -13.64 -5.47 -8.36
CA LEU A 71 -13.95 -4.88 -7.05
C LEU A 71 -15.24 -5.44 -6.45
N VAL A 72 -16.23 -5.76 -7.29
CA VAL A 72 -17.51 -6.36 -6.87
C VAL A 72 -17.32 -7.82 -6.44
N GLU A 73 -16.45 -8.57 -7.12
CA GLU A 73 -16.23 -10.00 -6.86
C GLU A 73 -15.18 -10.28 -5.76
N ALA A 74 -14.40 -9.28 -5.37
CA ALA A 74 -13.33 -9.45 -4.39
C ALA A 74 -13.84 -9.76 -2.97
N ASP A 75 -13.32 -10.83 -2.36
CA ASP A 75 -13.58 -11.17 -0.96
C ASP A 75 -12.81 -10.27 0.03
N GLY A 76 -11.68 -9.70 -0.43
CA GLY A 76 -10.83 -8.84 0.38
C GLY A 76 -9.94 -7.94 -0.48
N TRP A 77 -9.49 -6.85 0.11
CA TRP A 77 -8.57 -5.87 -0.47
C TRP A 77 -7.29 -5.82 0.33
N MET A 78 -6.17 -5.74 -0.37
CA MET A 78 -4.85 -5.53 0.20
C MET A 78 -4.26 -4.24 -0.38
N ILE A 79 -3.90 -3.30 0.50
CA ILE A 79 -3.38 -1.99 0.11
C ILE A 79 -2.00 -1.83 0.74
N LEU A 80 -1.02 -1.45 -0.08
CA LEU A 80 0.35 -1.15 0.36
C LEU A 80 0.53 0.37 0.44
N ILE A 81 1.04 0.87 1.56
CA ILE A 81 1.27 2.30 1.80
C ILE A 81 2.71 2.48 2.31
N ARG A 82 3.53 3.24 1.59
CA ARG A 82 4.86 3.64 2.06
C ARG A 82 4.79 5.01 2.72
N LEU A 83 4.74 5.02 4.05
CA LEU A 83 4.48 6.23 4.84
C LEU A 83 5.52 7.36 4.61
N GLU A 84 6.81 7.04 4.52
CA GLU A 84 7.88 8.03 4.28
C GLU A 84 7.78 8.73 2.91
N SER A 85 7.00 8.19 1.96
CA SER A 85 6.77 8.82 0.66
C SER A 85 5.53 9.73 0.62
N GLU A 86 4.73 9.72 1.68
CA GLU A 86 3.47 10.43 1.75
C GLU A 86 3.65 11.84 2.32
N THR A 87 2.99 12.82 1.72
CA THR A 87 2.98 14.20 2.25
C THR A 87 1.80 14.35 3.22
N THR A 88 2.09 14.69 4.48
CA THR A 88 1.07 14.83 5.52
C THR A 88 0.52 16.26 5.61
N PHE A 89 -0.51 16.45 6.44
CA PHE A 89 -1.09 17.78 6.65
C PHE A 89 -0.13 18.74 7.37
N ASP A 90 0.67 18.24 8.31
CA ASP A 90 1.63 19.05 9.05
C ASP A 90 2.72 19.57 8.11
N ASP A 91 3.22 18.72 7.20
CA ASP A 91 4.15 19.13 6.14
C ASP A 91 3.56 20.22 5.24
N ALA A 92 2.28 20.09 4.88
CA ALA A 92 1.59 21.06 4.05
C ALA A 92 1.37 22.40 4.78
N LEU A 93 1.14 22.36 6.10
CA LEU A 93 0.97 23.55 6.93
C LEU A 93 2.30 24.28 7.13
N ASP A 94 3.38 23.57 7.40
CA ASP A 94 4.72 24.13 7.55
C ASP A 94 5.16 24.82 6.25
N GLN A 95 4.95 24.18 5.10
CA GLN A 95 5.19 24.80 3.78
C GLN A 95 4.34 26.05 3.56
N LEU A 96 3.10 26.09 4.05
CA LEU A 96 2.24 27.26 3.96
C LEU A 96 2.75 28.42 4.83
N VAL A 97 3.23 28.11 6.04
CA VAL A 97 3.81 29.07 6.99
C VAL A 97 5.11 29.66 6.43
N GLU A 98 5.99 28.83 5.87
CA GLU A 98 7.22 29.29 5.20
C GLU A 98 6.89 30.23 4.03
N ARG A 99 5.97 29.86 3.15
CA ARG A 99 5.56 30.69 2.01
C ARG A 99 4.88 32.00 2.41
N ALA A 100 4.14 32.00 3.52
CA ALA A 100 3.55 33.22 4.07
C ALA A 100 4.62 34.18 4.62
N SER A 101 5.76 33.65 5.05
CA SER A 101 6.90 34.41 5.58
C SER A 101 7.70 35.11 4.47
N ASP A 102 7.73 34.54 3.26
CA ASP A 102 8.46 35.07 2.10
C ASP A 102 7.73 36.17 1.31
N GLY A 103 6.54 36.60 1.76
CA GLY A 103 5.86 37.78 1.22
C GLY A 103 5.31 37.67 -0.21
N THR A 104 5.38 36.49 -0.84
CA THR A 104 4.73 36.22 -2.13
C THR A 104 3.23 36.01 -1.94
N ALA A 105 2.41 36.95 -2.43
CA ALA A 105 0.96 36.81 -2.42
C ALA A 105 0.52 35.59 -3.27
N PRO A 106 -0.39 34.73 -2.78
CA PRO A 106 -0.81 33.53 -3.49
C PRO A 106 -1.74 33.90 -4.65
N SER A 107 -1.30 33.66 -5.89
CA SER A 107 -2.13 33.83 -7.10
C SER A 107 -2.95 32.60 -7.47
N ALA A 108 -2.73 31.47 -6.79
CA ALA A 108 -3.51 30.25 -6.91
C ALA A 108 -3.76 29.67 -5.52
N ARG A 109 -4.96 29.12 -5.28
CA ARG A 109 -5.16 28.20 -4.15
C ARG A 109 -4.07 27.12 -4.27
N PRO A 110 -3.31 26.80 -3.22
CA PRO A 110 -2.39 25.69 -3.31
C PRO A 110 -3.23 24.43 -3.60
N ASN A 111 -2.78 23.56 -4.50
CA ASN A 111 -3.26 22.18 -4.62
C ASN A 111 -2.93 21.35 -3.35
N THR A 112 -2.84 21.97 -2.17
CA THR A 112 -2.47 21.32 -0.90
C THR A 112 -3.50 20.29 -0.46
N TRP A 113 -4.74 20.39 -0.94
CA TRP A 113 -5.74 19.35 -0.72
C TRP A 113 -5.45 18.09 -1.54
N ASP A 114 -4.96 18.25 -2.79
CA ASP A 114 -4.54 17.13 -3.64
C ASP A 114 -3.21 16.50 -3.17
N ALA A 115 -2.41 17.25 -2.41
CA ALA A 115 -1.14 16.79 -1.85
C ALA A 115 -1.26 16.12 -0.47
N ASN A 116 -2.43 16.13 0.18
CA ASN A 116 -2.57 15.51 1.51
C ASN A 116 -2.87 14.01 1.38
N ALA A 117 -1.91 13.18 1.79
CA ALA A 117 -2.02 11.73 1.77
C ALA A 117 -3.27 11.20 2.48
N ASN A 118 -3.67 11.82 3.60
CA ASN A 118 -4.89 11.44 4.30
C ASN A 118 -6.14 11.56 3.42
N ALA A 119 -6.30 12.71 2.74
CA ALA A 119 -7.45 12.97 1.88
C ALA A 119 -7.44 12.04 0.67
N LYS A 120 -6.27 11.86 0.05
CA LYS A 120 -6.05 10.96 -1.09
C LYS A 120 -6.46 9.53 -0.76
N TRP A 121 -5.97 8.97 0.35
CA TRP A 121 -6.27 7.58 0.73
C TRP A 121 -7.73 7.38 1.12
N VAL A 122 -8.33 8.32 1.86
CA VAL A 122 -9.76 8.26 2.19
C VAL A 122 -10.61 8.32 0.92
N GLU A 123 -10.29 9.23 -0.01
CA GLU A 123 -11.01 9.34 -1.28
C GLU A 123 -10.86 8.09 -2.14
N LEU A 124 -9.65 7.48 -2.19
CA LEU A 124 -9.44 6.22 -2.90
C LEU A 124 -10.39 5.15 -2.39
N ILE A 125 -10.38 4.90 -1.08
CA ILE A 125 -11.17 3.82 -0.49
C ILE A 125 -12.67 4.11 -0.65
N GLN A 126 -13.10 5.37 -0.50
CA GLN A 126 -14.49 5.76 -0.77
C GLN A 126 -14.91 5.46 -2.22
N LEU A 127 -14.03 5.75 -3.18
CA LEU A 127 -14.28 5.45 -4.58
C LEU A 127 -14.36 3.94 -4.84
N LEU A 128 -13.44 3.16 -4.27
CA LEU A 128 -13.46 1.70 -4.37
C LEU A 128 -14.77 1.12 -3.81
N LEU A 129 -15.20 1.58 -2.63
CA LEU A 129 -16.48 1.20 -2.02
C LEU A 129 -17.67 1.60 -2.88
N HIS A 130 -17.63 2.79 -3.46
CA HIS A 130 -18.70 3.26 -4.34
C HIS A 130 -18.83 2.38 -5.59
N VAL A 131 -17.70 2.07 -6.24
CA VAL A 131 -17.67 1.27 -7.46
C VAL A 131 -18.01 -0.20 -7.21
N SER A 132 -17.60 -0.76 -6.06
CA SER A 132 -18.01 -2.10 -5.63
C SER A 132 -19.49 -2.18 -5.22
N GLY A 133 -20.18 -1.04 -5.13
CA GLY A 133 -21.58 -0.98 -4.67
C GLY A 133 -21.73 -1.25 -3.17
N THR A 134 -20.66 -1.11 -2.40
CA THR A 134 -20.60 -1.42 -0.97
C THR A 134 -21.00 -0.19 -0.15
N GLY A 135 -22.16 -0.23 0.49
CA GLY A 135 -22.67 0.87 1.30
C GLY A 135 -22.19 0.82 2.76
N THR A 136 -21.72 1.95 3.28
CA THR A 136 -21.19 2.11 4.65
C THR A 136 -22.24 2.42 5.72
N HIS A 137 -23.52 2.17 5.43
CA HIS A 137 -24.64 2.34 6.37
C HIS A 137 -24.54 1.48 7.64
N LYS A 138 -23.75 0.41 7.59
CA LYS A 138 -23.34 -0.45 8.69
C LYS A 138 -21.84 -0.69 8.57
N ARG A 139 -21.21 -1.12 9.66
CA ARG A 139 -19.82 -1.57 9.60
C ARG A 139 -19.67 -2.71 8.62
N LEU A 140 -18.62 -2.64 7.81
CA LEU A 140 -18.31 -3.57 6.75
C LEU A 140 -17.66 -4.82 7.34
N GLU A 141 -18.22 -5.96 6.98
CA GLU A 141 -17.61 -7.28 7.18
C GLU A 141 -16.90 -7.77 5.91
N LYS A 142 -17.40 -7.33 4.75
CA LYS A 142 -16.81 -7.58 3.42
C LYS A 142 -16.89 -6.32 2.53
N PRO A 143 -15.91 -6.14 1.63
CA PRO A 143 -14.66 -6.91 1.55
C PRO A 143 -13.77 -6.64 2.78
N LYS A 144 -13.02 -7.65 3.21
CA LYS A 144 -12.01 -7.45 4.26
C LYS A 144 -10.93 -6.49 3.77
N LEU A 145 -10.27 -5.78 4.67
CA LEU A 145 -9.21 -4.83 4.32
C LEU A 145 -7.91 -5.12 5.06
N ALA A 146 -6.87 -5.51 4.33
CA ALA A 146 -5.50 -5.56 4.85
C ALA A 146 -4.74 -4.30 4.39
N VAL A 147 -4.21 -3.53 5.33
CA VAL A 147 -3.31 -2.41 5.08
C VAL A 147 -1.89 -2.83 5.44
N LEU A 148 -0.98 -2.81 4.48
CA LEU A 148 0.43 -3.14 4.67
C LEU A 148 1.22 -1.83 4.60
N LEU A 149 1.82 -1.44 5.72
CA LEU A 149 2.75 -0.33 5.79
C LEU A 149 4.09 -0.80 5.22
N SER A 150 4.31 -0.56 3.92
CA SER A 150 5.49 -1.00 3.19
C SER A 150 6.72 -0.16 3.52
N CYS A 151 7.91 -0.74 3.39
CA CYS A 151 9.18 -0.14 3.82
C CYS A 151 9.17 0.18 5.32
N TYR A 152 8.61 -0.72 6.12
CA TYR A 152 8.46 -0.54 7.56
C TYR A 152 9.80 -0.44 8.30
N ASP A 153 10.89 -0.92 7.68
CA ASP A 153 12.27 -0.74 8.11
C ASP A 153 12.72 0.72 8.16
N GLU A 154 12.05 1.63 7.44
CA GLU A 154 12.35 3.07 7.45
C GLU A 154 11.79 3.77 8.70
N ILE A 155 10.88 3.13 9.43
CA ILE A 155 10.15 3.74 10.56
C ILE A 155 10.99 3.70 11.83
N LYS A 156 11.23 4.89 12.40
CA LYS A 156 12.19 5.09 13.51
C LYS A 156 11.73 4.56 14.87
N ASN A 157 10.44 4.25 15.04
CA ASN A 157 9.82 3.81 16.29
C ASN A 157 9.23 2.39 16.18
N PRO A 158 10.03 1.33 16.31
CA PRO A 158 9.59 -0.05 16.10
C PRO A 158 8.75 -0.63 17.26
N GLN A 159 8.45 0.15 18.31
CA GLN A 159 7.71 -0.33 19.49
C GLN A 159 6.20 -0.13 19.37
N ASP A 160 5.76 0.69 18.42
CA ASP A 160 4.34 0.93 18.18
C ASP A 160 3.78 -0.17 17.28
N THR A 161 2.53 -0.55 17.54
CA THR A 161 1.83 -1.47 16.65
C THR A 161 1.65 -0.82 15.27
N PRO A 162 1.55 -1.59 14.18
CA PRO A 162 1.32 -1.03 12.84
C PRO A 162 0.07 -0.14 12.78
N SER A 163 -0.96 -0.45 13.57
CA SER A 163 -2.17 0.39 13.64
C SER A 163 -1.94 1.73 14.34
N GLU A 164 -1.07 1.77 15.36
CA GLU A 164 -0.69 3.02 16.03
C GLU A 164 0.15 3.89 15.09
N VAL A 165 1.11 3.29 14.39
CA VAL A 165 1.91 3.98 13.36
C VAL A 165 1.02 4.55 12.26
N LEU A 166 0.07 3.78 11.73
CA LEU A 166 -0.91 4.31 10.77
C LEU A 166 -1.71 5.49 11.35
N GLY A 167 -2.10 5.41 12.63
CA GLY A 167 -2.84 6.45 13.33
C GLY A 167 -2.02 7.74 13.54
N GLU A 168 -0.72 7.63 13.71
CA GLU A 168 0.19 8.78 13.82
C GLU A 168 0.40 9.45 12.47
N TYR A 169 0.73 8.69 11.42
CA TYR A 169 1.06 9.24 10.11
C TYR A 169 -0.19 9.66 9.31
N LEU A 170 -1.24 8.84 9.34
CA LEU A 170 -2.47 9.03 8.56
C LEU A 170 -3.72 8.96 9.45
N PRO A 171 -3.90 9.90 10.39
CA PRO A 171 -4.98 9.85 11.40
C PRO A 171 -6.39 9.85 10.80
N LEU A 172 -6.62 10.55 9.68
CA LEU A 172 -7.93 10.57 9.04
C LEU A 172 -8.23 9.25 8.34
N LEU A 173 -7.23 8.65 7.70
CA LEU A 173 -7.36 7.32 7.10
C LEU A 173 -7.65 6.28 8.18
N SER A 174 -6.87 6.30 9.26
CA SER A 174 -7.07 5.40 10.41
C SER A 174 -8.48 5.55 10.99
N SER A 175 -8.94 6.78 11.23
CA SER A 175 -10.29 7.05 11.72
C SER A 175 -11.38 6.60 10.74
N PHE A 176 -11.18 6.83 9.45
CA PHE A 176 -12.10 6.41 8.40
C PHE A 176 -12.26 4.88 8.37
N ILE A 177 -11.16 4.13 8.39
CA ILE A 177 -11.19 2.66 8.39
C ILE A 177 -11.89 2.15 9.65
N ASN A 178 -11.47 2.62 10.83
CA ASN A 178 -12.05 2.23 12.13
C ASN A 178 -13.55 2.51 12.26
N SER A 179 -14.03 3.53 11.55
CA SER A 179 -15.45 3.91 11.56
C SER A 179 -16.29 3.06 10.60
N ASN A 180 -15.69 2.58 9.50
CA ASN A 180 -16.41 1.90 8.43
C ASN A 180 -16.28 0.37 8.47
N TRP A 181 -15.21 -0.21 9.03
CA TRP A 181 -15.04 -1.66 9.13
C TRP A 181 -15.34 -2.19 10.54
N SER A 182 -15.79 -3.45 10.59
CA SER A 182 -15.79 -4.23 11.83
C SER A 182 -14.35 -4.56 12.23
N SER A 183 -14.06 -4.68 13.54
CA SER A 183 -12.70 -4.93 14.05
C SER A 183 -12.05 -6.16 13.45
N ASP A 184 -12.85 -7.19 13.15
CA ASP A 184 -12.37 -8.49 12.66
C ASP A 184 -12.29 -8.52 11.12
N SER A 185 -12.59 -7.39 10.47
CA SER A 185 -12.71 -7.25 9.01
C SER A 185 -11.73 -6.23 8.43
N PHE A 186 -10.87 -5.64 9.27
CA PHE A 186 -9.69 -4.92 8.82
C PHE A 186 -8.47 -5.29 9.67
N SER A 187 -7.28 -5.15 9.09
CA SER A 187 -6.02 -5.40 9.78
C SER A 187 -4.91 -4.54 9.21
N VAL A 188 -4.00 -4.07 10.06
CA VAL A 188 -2.83 -3.26 9.68
C VAL A 188 -1.57 -4.03 10.00
N TRP A 189 -0.66 -4.14 9.04
CA TRP A 189 0.58 -4.91 9.13
C TRP A 189 1.77 -4.01 8.81
N GLY A 190 2.89 -4.23 9.48
CA GLY A 190 4.19 -3.69 9.04
C GLY A 190 4.79 -4.63 8.00
N LEU A 191 5.31 -4.11 6.89
CA LEU A 191 5.97 -4.91 5.86
C LEU A 191 7.33 -4.27 5.49
N SER A 192 8.39 -5.04 5.61
CA SER A 192 9.64 -4.79 4.90
C SER A 192 9.91 -5.98 3.98
N SER A 193 9.62 -5.84 2.68
CA SER A 193 9.79 -6.95 1.73
C SER A 193 11.24 -7.28 1.43
N LEU A 194 12.16 -6.32 1.64
CA LEU A 194 13.58 -6.46 1.36
C LEU A 194 14.44 -6.44 2.64
N GLY A 195 13.87 -6.12 3.80
CA GLY A 195 14.60 -5.95 5.06
C GLY A 195 15.47 -4.69 5.14
N VAL A 196 15.86 -4.13 4.00
CA VAL A 196 16.74 -2.96 3.87
C VAL A 196 16.32 -2.03 2.73
N PRO A 197 16.61 -0.72 2.83
CA PRO A 197 16.42 0.20 1.73
C PRO A 197 17.52 0.00 0.67
N LEU A 198 17.12 -0.21 -0.59
CA LEU A 198 18.02 -0.27 -1.74
C LEU A 198 17.94 1.03 -2.56
N THR A 199 19.03 1.36 -3.26
CA THR A 199 19.05 2.47 -4.23
C THR A 199 19.31 1.94 -5.64
N PRO A 200 18.91 2.66 -6.71
CA PRO A 200 19.15 2.21 -8.07
C PRO A 200 20.63 2.26 -8.51
N ASN A 201 21.43 3.10 -7.85
CA ASN A 201 22.79 3.43 -8.28
C ASN A 201 23.87 2.75 -7.46
N ASP A 202 23.54 2.22 -6.27
CA ASP A 202 24.48 1.57 -5.37
C ASP A 202 24.10 0.11 -5.18
N THR A 203 25.07 -0.78 -5.39
CA THR A 203 24.93 -2.22 -5.11
C THR A 203 25.16 -2.47 -3.61
N ASN A 204 24.25 -3.21 -2.99
CA ASN A 204 24.38 -3.70 -1.63
C ASN A 204 24.90 -5.15 -1.63
N ASP A 205 26.21 -5.31 -1.36
CA ASP A 205 26.86 -6.64 -1.37
C ASP A 205 26.32 -7.56 -0.26
N ASP A 206 26.03 -7.02 0.93
CA ASP A 206 25.47 -7.81 2.03
C ASP A 206 24.08 -8.37 1.67
N PHE A 207 23.25 -7.57 1.00
CA PHE A 207 21.93 -8.00 0.52
C PHE A 207 22.04 -9.15 -0.51
N ILE A 208 23.07 -9.14 -1.36
CA ILE A 208 23.33 -10.20 -2.33
C ILE A 208 23.83 -11.47 -1.64
N ASP A 209 24.78 -11.32 -0.73
CA ASP A 209 25.45 -12.44 -0.06
C ASP A 209 24.50 -13.21 0.87
N GLU A 210 23.57 -12.52 1.53
CA GLU A 210 22.56 -13.13 2.41
C GLU A 210 21.38 -13.74 1.63
N GLY A 211 21.14 -13.28 0.40
CA GLY A 211 20.02 -13.72 -0.43
C GLY A 211 18.81 -12.78 -0.31
N PRO A 212 18.30 -12.22 -1.42
CA PRO A 212 17.13 -11.32 -1.40
C PRO A 212 15.87 -11.94 -0.78
N GLU A 213 15.72 -13.26 -0.86
CA GLU A 213 14.56 -14.01 -0.41
C GLU A 213 14.48 -14.24 1.11
N GLU A 214 15.59 -14.10 1.84
CA GLU A 214 15.68 -14.41 3.27
C GLU A 214 15.57 -13.17 4.17
N GLN A 215 15.52 -11.97 3.61
CA GLN A 215 15.62 -10.72 4.38
C GLN A 215 14.26 -10.05 4.64
N GLY A 216 13.22 -10.46 3.93
CA GLY A 216 11.89 -9.89 4.08
C GLY A 216 11.20 -10.30 5.38
N TRP A 217 10.47 -9.37 6.00
CA TRP A 217 9.70 -9.65 7.20
C TRP A 217 8.41 -8.82 7.30
N VAL A 218 7.51 -9.28 8.16
CA VAL A 218 6.29 -8.57 8.58
C VAL A 218 6.23 -8.38 10.09
N ILE A 219 5.49 -7.36 10.53
CA ILE A 219 5.09 -7.15 11.93
C ILE A 219 3.59 -7.36 12.02
N SER A 220 3.15 -8.17 12.99
CA SER A 220 1.73 -8.49 13.17
C SER A 220 0.93 -7.27 13.64
N PRO A 221 -0.40 -7.28 13.51
CA PRO A 221 -1.26 -6.16 13.92
C PRO A 221 -1.15 -5.84 15.41
N GLU A 222 -0.84 -6.83 16.23
CA GLU A 222 -0.60 -6.71 17.67
C GLU A 222 0.79 -6.18 18.01
N GLY A 223 1.64 -5.94 17.01
CA GLY A 223 3.06 -5.62 17.17
C GLY A 223 3.90 -6.85 17.52
N GLY A 224 5.12 -6.62 18.00
CA GLY A 224 6.03 -7.68 18.46
C GLY A 224 7.24 -7.87 17.56
N GLU A 225 7.77 -9.09 17.53
CA GLU A 225 8.97 -9.44 16.77
C GLU A 225 8.68 -9.57 15.27
N GLN A 226 9.73 -9.42 14.47
CA GLN A 226 9.70 -9.62 13.02
C GLN A 226 9.39 -11.09 12.72
N ASP A 227 8.57 -11.31 11.69
CA ASP A 227 8.26 -12.64 11.17
C ASP A 227 8.58 -12.72 9.68
N GLU A 228 9.36 -13.73 9.30
CA GLU A 228 9.85 -13.93 7.93
C GLU A 228 8.74 -14.45 6.98
N ASP A 229 7.59 -14.90 7.50
CA ASP A 229 6.47 -15.34 6.67
C ASP A 229 5.66 -14.15 6.13
N LEU A 230 6.10 -13.64 4.98
CA LEU A 230 5.45 -12.57 4.23
C LEU A 230 4.01 -12.92 3.78
N SER A 231 3.60 -14.19 3.85
CA SER A 231 2.25 -14.63 3.44
C SER A 231 1.19 -14.39 4.52
N LYS A 232 1.57 -14.07 5.75
CA LYS A 232 0.61 -13.88 6.87
C LYS A 232 -0.49 -12.85 6.64
N PRO A 233 -0.23 -11.65 6.09
CA PRO A 233 -1.30 -10.70 5.81
C PRO A 233 -2.33 -11.25 4.82
N LEU A 234 -1.85 -12.04 3.86
CA LEU A 234 -2.70 -12.70 2.87
C LEU A 234 -3.48 -13.85 3.51
N ALA A 235 -2.86 -14.68 4.35
CA ALA A 235 -3.54 -15.74 5.09
C ALA A 235 -4.69 -15.17 5.96
N TRP A 236 -4.43 -14.06 6.67
CA TRP A 236 -5.44 -13.34 7.44
C TRP A 236 -6.61 -12.84 6.58
N LEU A 237 -6.30 -12.27 5.41
CA LEU A 237 -7.32 -11.74 4.49
C LEU A 237 -8.25 -12.85 3.99
N LEU A 238 -7.75 -14.08 3.91
CA LEU A 238 -8.43 -15.25 3.38
C LEU A 238 -9.07 -16.15 4.43
N ASP A 239 -8.85 -15.88 5.73
CA ASP A 239 -9.27 -16.74 6.83
C ASP A 239 -8.64 -18.16 6.78
N VAL A 240 -7.37 -18.27 6.39
CA VAL A 240 -6.61 -19.55 6.26
C VAL A 240 -5.37 -19.65 7.15
#